data_AF-A0A183CI28-F1
#
_entry.id   AF-A0A183CI28-F1
#
_cell.length_a   1.000
_cell.length_b   1.000
_cell.length_c   1.000
_cell.angle_alpha   90.00
_cell.angle_beta   90.00
_cell.angle_gamma   90.00
#
_symmetry.space_group_name_H-M   'P 1'
#
loop_
_entity.id
_entity.type
_entity.pdbx_description
1 polymer ?
#
loop_
_entity_poly.entity_id
_entity_poly.type
_entity_poly.pdbx_seq_one_letter_code
_entity_poly.pdbx_strand_id
1 'polypeptide(L)'
;MMTTMANTSAWTRVTITVVANSYQDQQIANMICLFGAPRAFTPSHPLIREINKVEPWYYGLMYYRLGLSGNDGNKTQSEFLLPYKSGVPALRALFVLSPQIQPLITALVVRTVKGDDLWMSMNNGNKPMVAIQFSWVGNRARAVNHVLSQVEQVLAKFGARPHWGQHFTMNPRQFLKRSYPRLCDFRERKSFEDDSYDASTEELDYKDWDEGKWLKTNRPKFCSGAEKQQICNCDSNAGQSVLLCASQNLATTDAELPQNFTPTKFYRAKRPIQQISVDVFTPGLGKSLHHLYLDYNFITTLDEGVFGNLSKLKKLVLDGNREIQLLRGVFTNAFDVLEVLSLDKCGIKELDEDIFANLTSLRALSLSGNPLDRIPLALPPLHSLTHFAMSSTNLKELKEGAFQTTVPGMEKLYMRKMKYLWKIGTNAFTGLKKLKFLDFGYSTKLQLLEANVFGLDPPRNFSELNLQQCNLSTLSAEIMSPIYWKSMDVIKLEGNPFVCDCKLKWLLDMKNVMRTIYRTDEPTYSIRNFFNICKF
;
A
#
# COMPACT_ATOMS: atom_id res chain seq x y z
N MET A 1 27.80 -36.39 25.28
CA MET A 1 27.67 -35.60 26.52
C MET A 1 26.21 -35.43 26.91
N MET A 2 25.49 -36.55 27.01
CA MET A 2 24.32 -36.64 27.90
C MET A 2 24.84 -36.88 29.33
N THR A 3 23.96 -36.96 30.34
CA THR A 3 24.22 -37.37 31.75
C THR A 3 24.80 -36.37 32.78
N THR A 4 24.37 -35.10 32.82
CA THR A 4 24.48 -34.26 34.05
C THR A 4 23.32 -33.29 34.35
N MET A 5 22.18 -33.36 33.64
CA MET A 5 20.96 -32.59 33.99
C MET A 5 19.70 -33.45 34.02
N ALA A 6 19.75 -34.50 34.85
CA ALA A 6 18.58 -35.26 35.26
C ALA A 6 18.06 -34.74 36.61
N ASN A 7 17.22 -33.70 36.58
CA ASN A 7 16.22 -33.49 37.63
C ASN A 7 14.99 -32.81 37.04
N THR A 8 13.94 -33.60 36.80
CA THR A 8 12.77 -33.24 35.99
C THR A 8 11.55 -32.94 36.87
N SER A 9 11.39 -31.68 37.29
CA SER A 9 10.17 -31.22 38.00
C SER A 9 9.98 -29.69 37.94
N ALA A 10 9.30 -29.17 36.91
CA ALA A 10 8.84 -27.77 36.88
C ALA A 10 7.81 -27.41 35.78
N TRP A 11 7.79 -28.10 34.64
CA TRP A 11 7.16 -27.57 33.42
C TRP A 11 6.01 -28.43 32.87
N THR A 12 4.82 -28.35 33.49
CA THR A 12 3.62 -29.07 33.05
C THR A 12 2.37 -28.19 32.99
N ARG A 13 2.13 -27.57 31.83
CA ARG A 13 0.82 -27.45 31.12
C ARG A 13 0.92 -26.39 30.02
N VAL A 14 0.52 -26.76 28.80
CA VAL A 14 0.24 -25.82 27.71
C VAL A 14 -1.15 -26.12 27.18
N THR A 15 -2.02 -25.12 27.23
CA THR A 15 -3.35 -25.10 26.61
C THR A 15 -3.38 -23.93 25.63
N ILE A 16 -4.16 -24.02 24.55
CA ILE A 16 -5.07 -22.97 24.00
C ILE A 16 -5.34 -23.15 22.49
N THR A 17 -6.61 -22.96 22.15
CA THR A 17 -7.35 -22.99 20.88
C THR A 17 -7.11 -21.77 19.96
N VAL A 18 -7.71 -21.71 18.76
CA VAL A 18 -8.73 -20.70 18.29
C VAL A 18 -8.80 -20.57 16.74
N VAL A 19 -9.99 -20.17 16.25
CA VAL A 19 -10.43 -19.87 14.86
C VAL A 19 -9.87 -18.49 14.34
N ALA A 20 -10.29 -17.80 13.26
CA ALA A 20 -11.50 -17.82 12.43
C ALA A 20 -11.29 -17.36 10.96
N ASN A 21 -12.06 -17.96 10.06
CA ASN A 21 -12.77 -17.43 8.88
C ASN A 21 -12.28 -16.13 8.17
N SER A 22 -12.02 -16.23 6.86
CA SER A 22 -12.63 -15.32 5.86
C SER A 22 -12.69 -15.98 4.45
N TYR A 23 -13.51 -15.41 3.56
CA TYR A 23 -14.02 -15.98 2.30
C TYR A 23 -12.99 -16.22 1.16
N GLN A 24 -11.68 -16.32 1.44
CA GLN A 24 -10.63 -16.51 0.43
C GLN A 24 -10.21 -17.98 0.21
N ASP A 25 -10.56 -18.89 1.12
CA ASP A 25 -10.08 -20.29 1.13
C ASP A 25 -10.48 -21.14 -0.10
N GLN A 26 -11.51 -20.73 -0.86
CA GLN A 26 -11.93 -21.45 -2.07
C GLN A 26 -10.93 -21.34 -3.23
N GLN A 27 -10.17 -20.25 -3.36
CA GLN A 27 -9.21 -20.11 -4.48
C GLN A 27 -7.93 -20.94 -4.29
N ILE A 28 -7.66 -21.42 -3.08
CA ILE A 28 -6.48 -22.24 -2.75
C ILE A 28 -6.79 -23.75 -2.91
N ALA A 29 -8.00 -24.14 -3.35
CA ALA A 29 -8.46 -25.53 -3.44
C ALA A 29 -7.48 -26.50 -4.12
N ASN A 30 -6.79 -26.08 -5.19
CA ASN A 30 -5.99 -26.97 -6.04
C ASN A 30 -4.50 -27.08 -5.67
N MET A 31 -4.00 -26.36 -4.65
CA MET A 31 -2.62 -26.53 -4.17
C MET A 31 -2.56 -27.59 -3.06
N ILE A 32 -2.08 -28.78 -3.43
CA ILE A 32 -1.81 -29.90 -2.49
C ILE A 32 -0.52 -29.64 -1.69
N CYS A 33 0.44 -28.91 -2.26
CA CYS A 33 1.67 -28.48 -1.60
C CYS A 33 2.01 -27.01 -1.93
N LEU A 34 2.49 -26.26 -0.94
CA LEU A 34 3.11 -24.94 -1.14
C LEU A 34 4.57 -25.01 -0.65
N PHE A 35 5.53 -24.70 -1.51
CA PHE A 35 6.98 -24.82 -1.21
C PHE A 35 7.41 -26.17 -0.60
N GLY A 36 6.74 -27.27 -0.99
CA GLY A 36 7.01 -28.62 -0.47
C GLY A 36 6.35 -28.95 0.87
N ALA A 37 5.61 -28.04 1.50
CA ALA A 37 4.76 -28.33 2.65
C ALA A 37 3.39 -28.85 2.17
N PRO A 38 2.98 -30.08 2.53
CA PRO A 38 1.66 -30.62 2.17
C PRO A 38 0.55 -29.92 2.95
N ARG A 39 -0.59 -29.70 2.30
CA ARG A 39 -1.79 -29.13 2.92
C ARG A 39 -2.32 -30.06 4.01
N ALA A 40 -2.51 -29.54 5.23
CA ALA A 40 -3.18 -30.27 6.29
C ALA A 40 -4.70 -30.25 6.06
N PHE A 41 -5.30 -31.41 5.80
CA PHE A 41 -6.74 -31.57 5.60
C PHE A 41 -7.52 -31.79 6.91
N THR A 42 -6.81 -32.04 8.01
CA THR A 42 -7.35 -32.24 9.36
C THR A 42 -6.44 -31.54 10.38
N PRO A 43 -6.92 -31.27 11.61
CA PRO A 43 -6.07 -30.83 12.70
C PRO A 43 -5.08 -31.95 13.04
N SER A 44 -3.81 -31.79 12.66
CA SER A 44 -2.74 -32.66 13.15
C SER A 44 -2.41 -32.32 14.60
N HIS A 45 -2.08 -33.35 15.39
CA HIS A 45 -1.52 -33.13 16.72
C HIS A 45 -0.21 -32.33 16.60
N PRO A 46 0.11 -31.44 17.57
CA PRO A 46 1.38 -30.75 17.56
C PRO A 46 2.52 -31.76 17.59
N LEU A 47 3.44 -31.63 16.63
CA LEU A 47 4.64 -32.47 16.55
C LEU A 47 5.51 -32.21 17.79
N ILE A 48 5.48 -33.16 18.72
CA ILE A 48 6.26 -33.11 19.97
C ILE A 48 7.73 -33.27 19.59
N ARG A 49 8.56 -32.28 19.93
CA ARG A 49 10.01 -32.37 19.75
C ARG A 49 10.61 -33.36 20.73
N GLU A 50 11.40 -34.31 20.23
CA GLU A 50 12.21 -35.18 21.08
C GLU A 50 13.55 -34.50 21.43
N ILE A 51 13.91 -34.53 22.72
CA ILE A 51 15.17 -33.94 23.19
C ILE A 51 16.35 -34.71 22.56
N ASN A 52 17.32 -33.98 22.01
CA ASN A 52 18.50 -34.49 21.29
C ASN A 52 18.23 -35.19 19.94
N LYS A 53 17.03 -35.06 19.34
CA LYS A 53 16.73 -35.56 17.99
C LYS A 53 17.05 -34.52 16.91
N VAL A 54 17.53 -34.99 15.75
CA VAL A 54 17.64 -34.15 14.55
C VAL A 54 16.30 -34.20 13.83
N GLU A 55 15.62 -33.06 13.75
CA GLU A 55 14.27 -32.93 13.18
C GLU A 55 14.26 -31.85 12.07
N PRO A 56 13.30 -31.88 11.12
CA PRO A 56 13.13 -30.83 10.13
C PRO A 56 12.95 -29.45 10.79
N TRP A 57 13.47 -28.39 10.16
CA TRP A 57 13.55 -27.03 10.74
C TRP A 57 12.21 -26.44 11.23
N TYR A 58 11.09 -26.92 10.69
CA TYR A 58 9.74 -26.49 11.08
C TYR A 58 9.20 -27.20 12.34
N TYR A 59 9.85 -28.26 12.84
CA TYR A 59 9.45 -28.93 14.07
C TYR A 59 9.60 -27.99 15.28
N GLY A 60 8.47 -27.73 15.93
CA GLY A 60 8.35 -26.80 17.06
C GLY A 60 8.70 -25.33 16.72
N LEU A 61 8.46 -24.88 15.49
CA LEU A 61 8.12 -23.47 15.31
C LEU A 61 6.85 -23.18 16.12
N MET A 62 6.90 -22.23 17.04
CA MET A 62 5.71 -21.78 17.76
C MET A 62 4.85 -20.97 16.79
N TYR A 63 3.68 -21.49 16.43
CA TYR A 63 2.74 -20.78 15.56
C TYR A 63 2.25 -19.49 16.24
N TYR A 64 2.37 -18.37 15.53
CA TYR A 64 1.59 -17.17 15.84
C TYR A 64 0.14 -17.41 15.41
N ARG A 65 -0.82 -16.91 16.19
CA ARG A 65 -2.18 -16.75 15.68
C ARG A 65 -2.15 -15.63 14.64
N LEU A 66 -2.53 -15.92 13.40
CA LEU A 66 -2.79 -14.89 12.39
C LEU A 66 -3.81 -13.89 12.97
N GLY A 67 -3.52 -12.59 12.85
CA GLY A 67 -4.36 -11.51 13.39
C GLY A 67 -3.94 -10.91 14.73
N LEU A 68 -2.93 -11.44 15.44
CA LEU A 68 -2.35 -10.79 16.62
C LEU A 68 -0.92 -10.30 16.35
N SER A 69 -0.68 -8.99 16.53
CA SER A 69 0.69 -8.46 16.58
C SER A 69 1.39 -8.98 17.83
N GLY A 70 2.59 -9.57 17.71
CA GLY A 70 3.39 -10.07 18.85
C GLY A 70 3.83 -9.02 19.90
N ASN A 71 3.35 -7.79 19.77
CA ASN A 71 3.50 -6.68 20.71
C ASN A 71 2.28 -6.47 21.64
N ASP A 72 1.28 -7.36 21.63
CA ASP A 72 0.10 -7.29 22.51
C ASP A 72 0.40 -7.50 24.01
N GLY A 73 1.69 -7.71 24.36
CA GLY A 73 2.17 -7.80 25.74
C GLY A 73 1.86 -9.11 26.45
N ASN A 74 1.19 -10.06 25.79
CA ASN A 74 0.73 -11.29 26.43
C ASN A 74 1.72 -12.46 26.26
N LYS A 75 2.52 -12.49 25.18
CA LYS A 75 3.59 -13.50 24.94
C LYS A 75 4.78 -12.94 24.14
N THR A 76 5.50 -11.95 24.69
CA THR A 76 6.73 -11.41 24.07
C THR A 76 7.79 -12.52 23.92
N GLN A 77 8.44 -12.60 22.75
CA GLN A 77 9.53 -13.54 22.47
C GLN A 77 10.72 -12.82 21.85
N SER A 78 11.93 -13.30 22.15
CA SER A 78 13.19 -12.82 21.58
C SER A 78 14.04 -14.01 21.15
N GLU A 79 14.66 -13.96 19.97
CA GLU A 79 15.55 -15.02 19.50
C GLU A 79 16.83 -14.45 18.92
N PHE A 80 17.96 -15.05 19.28
CA PHE A 80 19.30 -14.66 18.84
C PHE A 80 20.00 -15.83 18.16
N LEU A 81 20.56 -15.60 16.98
CA LEU A 81 21.29 -16.60 16.22
C LEU A 81 22.78 -16.27 16.23
N LEU A 82 23.60 -17.26 16.59
CA LEU A 82 25.04 -17.15 16.73
C LEU A 82 25.74 -18.16 15.83
N PRO A 83 26.98 -17.90 15.35
CA PRO A 83 27.79 -18.92 14.72
C PRO A 83 27.93 -20.14 15.64
N TYR A 84 27.79 -21.36 15.13
CA TYR A 84 27.79 -22.59 15.95
C TYR A 84 28.98 -22.68 16.93
N LYS A 85 30.19 -22.31 16.46
CA LYS A 85 31.42 -22.27 17.28
C LYS A 85 31.33 -21.33 18.50
N SER A 86 30.48 -20.31 18.44
CA SER A 86 30.28 -19.33 19.51
C SER A 86 29.23 -19.75 20.55
N GLY A 87 28.43 -20.80 20.30
CA GLY A 87 27.27 -21.16 21.12
C GLY A 87 27.60 -21.45 22.58
N VAL A 88 28.59 -22.31 22.85
CA VAL A 88 28.99 -22.66 24.23
C VAL A 88 29.62 -21.47 24.98
N PRO A 89 30.56 -20.69 24.40
CA PRO A 89 31.04 -19.45 25.01
C PRO A 89 29.92 -18.45 25.32
N ALA A 90 28.97 -18.27 24.39
CA ALA A 90 27.86 -17.34 24.57
C ALA A 90 26.90 -17.77 25.68
N LEU A 91 26.56 -19.07 25.78
CA LEU A 91 25.71 -19.60 26.86
C LEU A 91 26.38 -19.46 28.23
N ARG A 92 27.71 -19.66 28.33
CA ARG A 92 28.46 -19.41 29.56
C ARG A 92 28.44 -17.93 29.98
N ALA A 93 28.59 -17.01 29.02
CA ALA A 93 28.49 -15.58 29.29
C ALA A 93 27.05 -15.15 29.67
N LEU A 94 26.04 -15.74 29.03
CA LEU A 94 24.62 -15.52 29.33
C LEU A 94 24.24 -16.05 30.72
N PHE A 95 24.86 -17.14 31.18
CA PHE A 95 24.61 -17.73 32.50
C PHE A 95 24.90 -16.75 33.65
N VAL A 96 25.81 -15.78 33.47
CA VAL A 96 26.07 -14.69 34.44
C VAL A 96 24.82 -13.82 34.67
N LEU A 97 23.96 -13.66 33.65
CA LEU A 97 22.69 -12.94 33.75
C LEU A 97 21.52 -13.83 34.23
N SER A 98 21.73 -15.12 34.51
CA SER A 98 20.65 -16.04 34.88
C SER A 98 19.76 -15.57 36.05
N PRO A 99 20.25 -14.92 37.13
CA PRO A 99 19.37 -14.44 38.21
C PRO A 99 18.41 -13.32 37.78
N GLN A 100 18.74 -12.60 36.70
CA GLN A 100 17.94 -11.51 36.16
C GLN A 100 16.98 -12.01 35.06
N ILE A 101 17.39 -13.04 34.31
CA ILE A 101 16.58 -13.65 33.24
C ILE A 101 15.51 -14.57 33.82
N GLN A 102 15.86 -15.46 34.77
CA GLN A 102 14.97 -16.51 35.27
C GLN A 102 13.60 -16.02 35.79
N PRO A 103 13.50 -14.89 36.54
CA PRO A 103 12.20 -14.37 37.01
C PRO A 103 11.31 -13.75 35.91
N LEU A 104 11.81 -13.66 34.67
CA LEU A 104 11.16 -12.98 33.56
C LEU A 104 10.84 -13.91 32.37
N ILE A 105 11.24 -15.19 32.40
CA ILE A 105 10.99 -16.14 31.31
C ILE A 105 10.02 -17.27 31.69
N THR A 106 9.22 -17.69 30.72
CA THR A 106 8.40 -18.91 30.73
C THR A 106 9.09 -20.08 30.04
N ALA A 107 10.06 -19.80 29.14
CA ALA A 107 10.91 -20.80 28.52
C ALA A 107 12.22 -20.19 28.00
N LEU A 108 13.28 -21.00 27.99
CA LEU A 108 14.52 -20.76 27.24
C LEU A 108 14.77 -21.99 26.36
N VAL A 109 14.85 -21.80 25.05
CA VAL A 109 15.04 -22.89 24.08
C VAL A 109 16.32 -22.64 23.29
N VAL A 110 17.23 -23.61 23.30
CA VAL A 110 18.47 -23.58 22.53
C VAL A 110 18.39 -24.61 21.41
N ARG A 111 18.70 -24.20 20.17
CA ARG A 111 18.61 -25.05 18.97
C ARG A 111 19.86 -24.92 18.14
N THR A 112 20.38 -26.03 17.61
CA THR A 112 21.42 -26.00 16.57
C THR A 112 20.74 -26.05 15.21
N VAL A 113 21.01 -25.09 14.34
CA VAL A 113 20.33 -24.93 13.06
C VAL A 113 21.33 -25.09 11.91
N LYS A 114 20.98 -25.88 10.90
CA LYS A 114 21.78 -26.01 9.68
C LYS A 114 21.78 -24.68 8.93
N GLY A 115 22.93 -24.25 8.42
CA GLY A 115 23.01 -23.09 7.54
C GLY A 115 22.40 -23.35 6.18
N ASP A 116 21.97 -22.29 5.51
CA ASP A 116 21.38 -22.33 4.16
C ASP A 116 21.86 -21.13 3.31
N ASP A 117 21.47 -21.12 2.04
CA ASP A 117 21.69 -20.05 1.07
C ASP A 117 20.42 -19.23 0.78
N LEU A 118 19.32 -19.50 1.49
CA LEU A 118 18.04 -18.84 1.30
C LEU A 118 18.16 -17.38 1.69
N TRP A 119 17.99 -16.50 0.71
CA TRP A 119 18.19 -15.05 0.76
C TRP A 119 17.62 -14.32 2.00
N MET A 120 16.44 -14.71 2.48
CA MET A 120 15.79 -14.14 3.68
C MET A 120 15.97 -14.97 4.96
N SER A 121 16.67 -16.11 4.91
CA SER A 121 16.76 -16.99 6.08
C SER A 121 17.61 -16.39 7.19
N MET A 122 17.18 -16.65 8.42
CA MET A 122 17.93 -16.35 9.64
C MET A 122 19.19 -17.21 9.81
N ASN A 123 19.37 -18.20 8.93
CA ASN A 123 20.54 -19.06 8.84
C ASN A 123 21.29 -18.91 7.49
N ASN A 124 20.98 -17.85 6.73
CA ASN A 124 21.66 -17.53 5.48
C ASN A 124 23.18 -17.40 5.68
N GLY A 125 23.94 -17.96 4.75
CA GLY A 125 25.40 -17.94 4.69
C GLY A 125 26.08 -19.31 4.71
N ASN A 126 25.32 -20.41 4.53
CA ASN A 126 25.80 -21.80 4.50
C ASN A 126 26.69 -22.21 5.68
N LYS A 127 26.47 -21.62 6.86
CA LYS A 127 27.19 -21.91 8.10
C LYS A 127 26.22 -22.35 9.20
N PRO A 128 26.52 -23.42 9.97
CA PRO A 128 25.67 -23.84 11.06
C PRO A 128 25.61 -22.76 12.15
N MET A 129 24.42 -22.60 12.73
CA MET A 129 24.11 -21.60 13.74
C MET A 129 23.61 -22.25 15.03
N VAL A 130 23.62 -21.49 16.12
CA VAL A 130 22.91 -21.78 17.37
C VAL A 130 21.89 -20.68 17.58
N ALA A 131 20.62 -21.05 17.69
CA ALA A 131 19.53 -20.15 18.04
C ALA A 131 19.23 -20.26 19.54
N ILE A 132 19.11 -19.12 20.22
CA ILE A 132 18.75 -18.99 21.63
C ILE A 132 17.46 -18.17 21.70
N GLN A 133 16.34 -18.81 22.05
CA GLN A 133 15.00 -18.23 22.10
C GLN A 133 14.51 -18.10 23.54
N PHE A 134 14.06 -16.90 23.90
CA PHE A 134 13.45 -16.54 25.18
C PHE A 134 11.95 -16.34 24.95
N SER A 135 11.13 -16.99 25.78
CA SER A 135 9.71 -16.65 25.93
C SER A 135 9.53 -15.89 27.23
N TRP A 136 9.16 -14.62 27.16
CA TRP A 136 9.06 -13.75 28.34
C TRP A 136 7.69 -13.86 29.01
N VAL A 137 7.63 -13.53 30.31
CA VAL A 137 6.37 -13.40 31.06
C VAL A 137 5.63 -12.14 30.60
N GLY A 138 4.45 -12.31 30.00
CA GLY A 138 3.58 -11.20 29.64
C GLY A 138 3.21 -10.36 30.87
N ASN A 139 3.04 -9.04 30.67
CA ASN A 139 2.89 -7.96 31.68
C ASN A 139 4.17 -7.27 32.23
N ARG A 140 5.40 -7.77 31.98
CA ARG A 140 6.64 -7.16 32.55
C ARG A 140 7.52 -6.36 31.58
N ALA A 141 6.92 -5.70 30.57
CA ALA A 141 7.64 -5.09 29.44
C ALA A 141 8.86 -4.20 29.81
N ARG A 142 8.78 -3.35 30.85
CA ARG A 142 9.92 -2.51 31.28
C ARG A 142 11.10 -3.33 31.81
N ALA A 143 10.83 -4.36 32.63
CA ALA A 143 11.87 -5.24 33.18
C ALA A 143 12.45 -6.16 32.10
N VAL A 144 11.59 -6.68 31.22
CA VAL A 144 12.01 -7.46 30.04
C VAL A 144 12.95 -6.64 29.16
N ASN A 145 12.61 -5.39 28.82
CA ASN A 145 13.47 -4.54 27.99
C ASN A 145 14.83 -4.25 28.65
N HIS A 146 14.87 -4.03 29.97
CA HIS A 146 16.12 -3.82 30.68
C HIS A 146 17.06 -5.04 30.57
N VAL A 147 16.55 -6.24 30.93
CA VAL A 147 17.33 -7.48 30.88
C VAL A 147 17.68 -7.88 29.44
N LEU A 148 16.76 -7.70 28.49
CA LEU A 148 16.99 -7.95 27.07
C LEU A 148 18.12 -7.09 26.50
N SER A 149 18.23 -5.82 26.90
CA SER A 149 19.36 -4.96 26.49
C SER A 149 20.72 -5.46 26.99
N GLN A 150 20.77 -6.10 28.18
CA GLN A 150 21.98 -6.71 28.73
C GLN A 150 22.31 -8.04 28.02
N VAL A 151 21.29 -8.85 27.73
CA VAL A 151 21.42 -10.07 26.90
C VAL A 151 22.00 -9.71 25.52
N GLU A 152 21.50 -8.66 24.88
CA GLU A 152 21.99 -8.15 23.60
C GLU A 152 23.47 -7.75 23.67
N GLN A 153 23.88 -7.00 24.70
CA GLN A 153 25.28 -6.61 24.92
C GLN A 153 26.21 -7.81 25.15
N VAL A 154 25.75 -8.85 25.84
CA VAL A 154 26.52 -10.09 26.06
C VAL A 154 26.65 -10.86 24.75
N LEU A 155 25.54 -11.13 24.05
CA LEU A 155 25.51 -11.96 22.85
C LEU A 155 26.16 -11.27 21.63
N ALA A 156 26.15 -9.93 21.56
CA ALA A 156 26.83 -9.19 20.49
C ALA A 156 28.34 -9.48 20.40
N LYS A 157 29.01 -9.74 21.54
CA LYS A 157 30.44 -10.12 21.60
C LYS A 157 30.74 -11.44 20.87
N PHE A 158 29.72 -12.27 20.66
CA PHE A 158 29.82 -13.59 20.03
C PHE A 158 29.33 -13.61 18.58
N GLY A 159 29.02 -12.43 18.01
CA GLY A 159 28.50 -12.29 16.65
C GLY A 159 27.02 -12.64 16.52
N ALA A 160 26.24 -12.49 17.60
CA ALA A 160 24.81 -12.77 17.57
C ALA A 160 24.01 -11.80 16.68
N ARG A 161 22.97 -12.32 16.03
CA ARG A 161 21.93 -11.53 15.37
C ARG A 161 20.54 -11.81 15.95
N PRO A 162 19.76 -10.80 16.38
CA PRO A 162 18.34 -11.01 16.66
C PRO A 162 17.58 -11.40 15.41
N HIS A 163 16.56 -12.23 15.62
CA HIS A 163 15.51 -12.54 14.67
C HIS A 163 14.66 -11.28 14.44
N TRP A 164 14.65 -10.72 13.22
CA TRP A 164 14.03 -9.41 12.93
C TRP A 164 12.50 -9.37 13.12
N GLY A 165 11.84 -10.53 13.07
CA GLY A 165 10.40 -10.68 13.38
C GLY A 165 10.08 -10.94 14.86
N GLN A 166 11.06 -10.84 15.77
CA GLN A 166 10.88 -11.01 17.22
C GLN A 166 11.34 -9.75 17.98
N HIS A 167 11.13 -9.71 19.29
CA HIS A 167 11.39 -8.53 20.12
C HIS A 167 12.88 -8.37 20.44
N PHE A 168 13.43 -7.18 20.19
CA PHE A 168 14.80 -6.75 20.51
C PHE A 168 14.84 -5.25 20.83
N THR A 169 15.82 -4.79 21.61
CA THR A 169 15.98 -3.38 22.01
C THR A 169 17.01 -2.59 21.20
N MET A 170 17.85 -3.28 20.41
CA MET A 170 18.83 -2.66 19.50
C MET A 170 18.19 -1.73 18.47
N ASN A 171 18.88 -0.65 18.07
CA ASN A 171 18.43 0.23 16.98
C ASN A 171 18.37 -0.53 15.63
N PRO A 172 17.18 -0.71 15.02
CA PRO A 172 17.04 -1.51 13.79
C PRO A 172 17.84 -0.95 12.60
N ARG A 173 17.99 0.38 12.50
CA ARG A 173 18.68 1.04 11.38
C ARG A 173 20.17 0.73 11.37
N GLN A 174 20.79 0.66 12.55
CA GLN A 174 22.22 0.36 12.70
C GLN A 174 22.49 -1.14 12.52
N PHE A 175 21.61 -1.99 13.07
CA PHE A 175 21.85 -3.42 13.13
C PHE A 175 21.53 -4.17 11.81
N LEU A 176 20.33 -3.94 11.24
CA LEU A 176 19.82 -4.80 10.16
C LEU A 176 20.72 -4.81 8.92
N LYS A 177 21.28 -3.65 8.53
CA LYS A 177 22.19 -3.51 7.38
C LYS A 177 23.50 -4.29 7.55
N ARG A 178 24.00 -4.44 8.79
CA ARG A 178 25.26 -5.16 9.08
C ARG A 178 25.08 -6.68 9.04
N SER A 179 23.93 -7.17 9.50
CA SER A 179 23.74 -8.59 9.84
C SER A 179 22.95 -9.38 8.80
N TYR A 180 22.34 -8.68 7.83
CA TYR A 180 21.68 -9.24 6.67
C TYR A 180 22.23 -8.55 5.41
N PRO A 181 23.35 -9.03 4.83
CA PRO A 181 23.99 -8.38 3.68
C PRO A 181 23.07 -8.23 2.46
N ARG A 182 22.17 -9.21 2.26
CA ARG A 182 21.16 -9.23 1.19
C ARG A 182 19.87 -8.46 1.53
N LEU A 183 19.88 -7.64 2.58
CA LEU A 183 18.72 -6.81 2.95
C LEU A 183 18.40 -5.75 1.87
N CYS A 184 19.40 -5.31 1.10
CA CYS A 184 19.19 -4.44 -0.06
C CYS A 184 18.44 -5.21 -1.16
N ASP A 185 18.92 -6.39 -1.57
CA ASP A 185 18.24 -7.28 -2.51
C ASP A 185 16.79 -7.57 -2.08
N PHE A 186 16.57 -7.77 -0.78
CA PHE A 186 15.24 -7.96 -0.23
C PHE A 186 14.36 -6.72 -0.38
N ARG A 187 14.89 -5.52 -0.12
CA ARG A 187 14.14 -4.26 -0.33
C ARG A 187 13.80 -4.03 -1.80
N GLU A 188 14.75 -4.31 -2.70
CA GLU A 188 14.56 -4.21 -4.15
C GLU A 188 13.54 -5.23 -4.70
N ARG A 189 13.52 -6.46 -4.16
CA ARG A 189 12.48 -7.44 -4.48
C ARG A 189 11.16 -7.18 -3.76
N LYS A 190 11.20 -6.54 -2.59
CA LYS A 190 9.99 -6.08 -1.90
C LYS A 190 9.25 -5.03 -2.74
N SER A 191 9.96 -4.14 -3.46
CA SER A 191 9.36 -3.29 -4.49
C SER A 191 8.84 -4.02 -5.75
N PHE A 192 9.01 -5.35 -5.85
CA PHE A 192 8.46 -6.19 -6.92
C PHE A 192 7.31 -7.10 -6.48
N GLU A 193 7.26 -7.53 -5.21
CA GLU A 193 6.18 -8.39 -4.67
C GLU A 193 5.23 -7.68 -3.69
N ASP A 194 5.64 -6.56 -3.09
CA ASP A 194 4.83 -5.74 -2.18
C ASP A 194 4.60 -4.32 -2.73
N ASP A 195 4.02 -4.26 -3.95
CA ASP A 195 3.36 -3.08 -4.53
C ASP A 195 2.14 -2.60 -3.68
N SER A 196 1.98 -3.10 -2.45
CA SER A 196 1.03 -2.63 -1.44
C SER A 196 1.66 -1.75 -0.35
N TYR A 197 3.00 -1.67 -0.24
CA TYR A 197 3.67 -0.77 0.71
C TYR A 197 5.13 -0.37 0.34
N ASP A 198 5.30 0.55 -0.61
CA ASP A 198 6.45 1.45 -0.60
C ASP A 198 6.19 2.58 0.43
N ALA A 199 7.17 2.82 1.30
CA ALA A 199 7.16 3.89 2.30
C ALA A 199 8.10 5.05 1.92
N SER A 200 8.46 5.14 0.64
CA SER A 200 9.40 6.12 0.07
C SER A 200 8.94 6.80 -1.22
N THR A 201 7.86 6.36 -1.88
CA THR A 201 7.24 7.08 -3.00
C THR A 201 5.70 7.08 -2.91
N GLU A 202 5.08 8.12 -3.48
CA GLU A 202 3.62 8.33 -3.60
C GLU A 202 2.86 8.60 -2.26
N GLU A 203 3.29 9.65 -1.52
CA GLU A 203 2.37 10.41 -0.64
C GLU A 203 1.49 11.36 -1.49
N LEU A 204 0.16 11.30 -1.31
CA LEU A 204 -0.82 12.09 -2.07
C LEU A 204 -1.09 13.44 -1.38
N ASP A 205 -0.62 14.56 -1.96
CA ASP A 205 -1.17 15.88 -1.64
C ASP A 205 -2.26 16.25 -2.63
N TYR A 206 -3.19 17.01 -2.10
CA TYR A 206 -4.47 17.32 -2.67
C TYR A 206 -4.70 18.83 -2.78
N LYS A 207 -3.64 19.65 -2.65
CA LYS A 207 -3.72 21.11 -2.72
C LYS A 207 -3.67 21.69 -4.14
N ASP A 208 -2.79 21.19 -5.01
CA ASP A 208 -2.42 21.92 -6.24
C ASP A 208 -2.74 21.13 -7.51
N TRP A 209 -3.95 21.33 -8.06
CA TRP A 209 -4.44 20.63 -9.25
C TRP A 209 -4.27 21.38 -10.58
N ASP A 210 -3.93 22.67 -10.53
CA ASP A 210 -3.85 23.52 -11.72
C ASP A 210 -2.42 23.65 -12.34
N GLU A 211 -1.34 23.30 -11.63
CA GLU A 211 0.03 23.74 -12.01
C GLU A 211 1.07 22.65 -12.38
N GLY A 212 0.65 21.41 -12.65
CA GLY A 212 1.50 20.41 -13.31
C GLY A 212 2.76 19.93 -12.56
N LYS A 213 2.93 20.27 -11.27
CA LYS A 213 4.07 19.88 -10.41
C LYS A 213 3.58 19.02 -9.23
N TRP A 214 3.26 17.78 -9.54
CA TRP A 214 2.38 16.87 -8.79
C TRP A 214 3.05 16.08 -7.63
N LEU A 215 4.06 16.64 -6.96
CA LEU A 215 4.87 15.92 -5.97
C LEU A 215 5.26 16.78 -4.74
N LYS A 216 4.40 16.79 -3.68
CA LYS A 216 4.76 16.99 -2.25
C LYS A 216 3.52 17.08 -1.35
N THR A 217 3.33 16.13 -0.42
CA THR A 217 2.41 16.29 0.72
C THR A 217 3.09 16.92 1.92
N ASN A 218 3.01 18.24 2.03
CA ASN A 218 3.34 18.89 3.29
C ASN A 218 2.17 18.73 4.27
N ARG A 219 1.95 17.51 4.78
CA ARG A 219 1.19 17.31 6.03
C ARG A 219 1.84 18.23 7.08
N PRO A 220 1.08 19.06 7.82
CA PRO A 220 1.64 19.86 8.90
C PRO A 220 2.43 18.95 9.84
N LYS A 221 3.66 19.33 10.20
CA LYS A 221 4.43 18.58 11.19
C LYS A 221 3.62 18.57 12.48
N PHE A 222 3.23 17.39 12.96
CA PHE A 222 2.62 17.26 14.28
C PHE A 222 3.51 17.95 15.31
N CYS A 223 2.96 18.93 16.02
CA CYS A 223 3.64 19.58 17.14
C CYS A 223 3.98 18.51 18.18
N SER A 224 5.25 18.14 18.25
CA SER A 224 5.79 17.17 19.21
C SER A 224 6.00 17.86 20.55
N GLY A 225 4.88 18.21 21.19
CA GLY A 225 4.86 19.01 22.40
C GLY A 225 3.46 19.45 22.80
N ALA A 226 2.66 18.50 23.28
CA ALA A 226 1.43 18.79 24.02
C ALA A 226 1.23 17.70 25.08
N GLU A 227 1.73 17.96 26.29
CA GLU A 227 1.26 17.24 27.47
C GLU A 227 -0.20 17.65 27.75
N LYS A 228 -1.01 16.69 28.20
CA LYS A 228 -2.41 16.83 28.68
C LYS A 228 -3.52 16.95 27.60
N GLN A 229 -4.30 15.87 27.51
CA GLN A 229 -5.77 15.84 27.44
C GLN A 229 -6.55 16.54 26.29
N GLN A 230 -5.94 17.18 25.30
CA GLN A 230 -6.70 17.70 24.15
C GLN A 230 -7.05 16.61 23.12
N ILE A 231 -8.35 16.48 22.84
CA ILE A 231 -8.98 15.52 21.90
C ILE A 231 -8.60 15.82 20.44
N CYS A 232 -8.52 17.12 20.11
CA CYS A 232 -8.05 17.65 18.84
C CYS A 232 -7.11 18.83 19.07
N ASN A 233 -6.21 19.08 18.11
CA ASN A 233 -5.33 20.23 18.06
C ASN A 233 -5.74 21.13 16.88
N CYS A 234 -5.64 22.45 17.06
CA CYS A 234 -5.99 23.45 16.05
C CYS A 234 -4.71 24.21 15.64
N ASP A 235 -4.37 24.18 14.35
CA ASP A 235 -3.31 25.04 13.80
C ASP A 235 -3.95 26.21 13.04
N SER A 236 -3.59 27.43 13.46
CA SER A 236 -3.96 28.70 12.84
C SER A 236 -2.77 29.42 12.17
N ASN A 237 -1.53 28.97 12.41
CA ASN A 237 -0.32 29.66 11.97
C ASN A 237 0.06 29.34 10.52
N ALA A 238 -0.53 28.30 9.92
CA ALA A 238 -0.26 27.86 8.55
C ALA A 238 -1.08 28.57 7.46
N GLY A 239 -1.75 29.70 7.77
CA GLY A 239 -2.66 30.39 6.85
C GLY A 239 -3.91 29.59 6.45
N GLN A 240 -4.16 28.47 7.14
CA GLN A 240 -5.27 27.55 6.91
C GLN A 240 -5.76 27.09 8.29
N SER A 241 -7.04 27.30 8.60
CA SER A 241 -7.64 26.77 9.84
C SER A 241 -7.73 25.25 9.75
N VAL A 242 -6.81 24.52 10.40
CA VAL A 242 -6.73 23.06 10.35
C VAL A 242 -7.07 22.44 11.69
N LEU A 243 -8.02 21.49 11.70
CA LEU A 243 -8.37 20.67 12.86
C LEU A 243 -7.75 19.27 12.74
N LEU A 244 -6.95 18.88 13.73
CA LEU A 244 -6.24 17.59 13.81
C LEU A 244 -6.77 16.79 15.00
N CYS A 245 -7.62 15.79 14.77
CA CYS A 245 -8.28 15.03 15.84
C CYS A 245 -7.64 13.67 16.09
N ALA A 246 -7.33 13.35 17.36
CA ALA A 246 -6.62 12.12 17.74
C ALA A 246 -7.48 11.07 18.46
N SER A 247 -8.74 11.40 18.75
CA SER A 247 -9.68 10.54 19.50
C SER A 247 -10.36 9.46 18.64
N GLN A 248 -10.85 8.41 19.31
CA GLN A 248 -11.69 7.37 18.72
C GLN A 248 -13.13 7.82 18.48
N ASN A 249 -13.61 8.83 19.22
CA ASN A 249 -14.86 9.52 18.90
C ASN A 249 -14.54 10.72 18.02
N LEU A 250 -15.09 10.75 16.80
CA LEU A 250 -15.01 11.92 15.90
C LEU A 250 -15.96 13.06 16.30
N ALA A 251 -16.82 12.85 17.31
CA ALA A 251 -17.84 13.81 17.74
C ALA A 251 -17.25 15.05 18.42
N THR A 252 -16.49 15.85 17.66
CA THR A 252 -16.19 17.24 18.01
C THR A 252 -17.48 18.03 17.93
N THR A 253 -18.13 18.22 19.07
CA THR A 253 -19.23 19.18 19.16
C THR A 253 -18.69 20.59 18.91
N ASP A 254 -19.54 21.52 18.43
CA ASP A 254 -19.14 22.92 18.23
C ASP A 254 -18.60 23.58 19.54
N ALA A 255 -18.95 23.01 20.70
CA ALA A 255 -18.47 23.43 22.02
C ALA A 255 -17.03 22.99 22.36
N GLU A 256 -16.44 22.03 21.64
CA GLU A 256 -15.03 21.62 21.82
C GLU A 256 -14.05 22.45 20.96
N LEU A 257 -14.56 23.27 20.03
CA LEU A 257 -13.75 24.14 19.20
C LEU A 257 -13.44 25.47 19.92
N PRO A 258 -12.23 26.05 19.75
CA PRO A 258 -11.94 27.38 20.28
C PRO A 258 -12.93 28.42 19.73
N GLN A 259 -13.34 29.39 20.58
CA GLN A 259 -14.23 30.46 20.13
C GLN A 259 -13.63 31.18 18.90
N ASN A 260 -14.48 31.41 17.90
CA ASN A 260 -14.14 31.97 16.58
C ASN A 260 -13.24 31.11 15.67
N PHE A 261 -12.89 29.87 16.05
CA PHE A 261 -12.17 28.95 15.15
C PHE A 261 -13.13 28.29 14.15
N THR A 262 -12.87 28.50 12.86
CA THR A 262 -13.66 27.94 11.75
C THR A 262 -12.77 27.05 10.88
N PRO A 263 -12.74 25.71 11.10
CA PRO A 263 -11.83 24.82 10.38
C PRO A 263 -12.22 24.69 8.91
N THR A 264 -11.26 24.94 8.01
CA THR A 264 -11.43 24.69 6.58
C THR A 264 -10.96 23.29 6.18
N LYS A 265 -10.12 22.65 7.01
CA LYS A 265 -9.60 21.29 6.78
C LYS A 265 -9.65 20.46 8.05
N PHE A 266 -10.08 19.21 7.92
CA PHE A 266 -10.15 18.24 9.01
C PHE A 266 -9.27 17.04 8.68
N TYR A 267 -8.39 16.63 9.60
CA TYR A 267 -7.62 15.38 9.49
C TYR A 267 -7.79 14.55 10.77
N ARG A 268 -8.06 13.25 10.64
CA ARG A 268 -7.93 12.31 11.77
C ARG A 268 -6.50 11.80 11.90
N ALA A 269 -6.00 11.68 13.13
CA ALA A 269 -4.79 10.94 13.44
C ALA A 269 -5.06 9.41 13.43
N LYS A 270 -4.00 8.63 13.20
CA LYS A 270 -3.98 7.17 12.96
C LYS A 270 -4.47 6.33 14.14
N ARG A 271 -5.78 6.36 14.44
CA ARG A 271 -6.48 5.42 15.33
C ARG A 271 -7.73 4.91 14.62
N PRO A 272 -8.06 3.60 14.74
CA PRO A 272 -9.21 3.03 14.04
C PRO A 272 -10.51 3.77 14.37
N ILE A 273 -11.21 4.20 13.33
CA ILE A 273 -12.69 4.27 13.30
C ILE A 273 -13.15 3.05 12.54
N GLN A 274 -14.30 2.49 12.93
CA GLN A 274 -15.00 1.46 12.16
C GLN A 274 -16.29 2.00 11.50
N GLN A 275 -16.96 2.98 12.12
CA GLN A 275 -18.17 3.60 11.61
C GLN A 275 -18.10 5.13 11.78
N ILE A 276 -18.75 5.86 10.87
CA ILE A 276 -19.06 7.29 11.03
C ILE A 276 -20.57 7.46 10.85
N SER A 277 -21.23 8.03 11.85
CA SER A 277 -22.65 8.36 11.81
C SER A 277 -22.90 9.84 11.49
N VAL A 278 -24.14 10.17 11.08
CA VAL A 278 -24.55 11.53 10.68
C VAL A 278 -24.25 12.57 11.78
N ASP A 279 -24.45 12.21 13.05
CA ASP A 279 -24.27 13.10 14.21
C ASP A 279 -22.82 13.56 14.44
N VAL A 280 -21.84 12.91 13.77
CA VAL A 280 -20.43 13.27 13.87
C VAL A 280 -20.14 14.65 13.27
N PHE A 281 -20.87 15.06 12.24
CA PHE A 281 -20.64 16.30 11.52
C PHE A 281 -21.70 17.34 11.90
N THR A 282 -21.39 18.15 12.92
CA THR A 282 -22.29 19.21 13.40
C THR A 282 -22.59 20.25 12.31
N PRO A 283 -23.78 20.89 12.35
CA PRO A 283 -24.11 22.00 11.46
C PRO A 283 -23.16 23.21 11.56
N GLY A 284 -22.46 23.41 12.68
CA GLY A 284 -21.43 24.45 12.82
C GLY A 284 -20.18 24.12 12.00
N LEU A 285 -19.62 22.92 12.18
CA LEU A 285 -18.48 22.43 11.37
C LEU A 285 -18.81 22.48 9.87
N GLY A 286 -20.01 22.02 9.49
CA GLY A 286 -20.44 21.92 8.10
C GLY A 286 -20.53 23.25 7.33
N LYS A 287 -20.72 24.38 8.02
CA LYS A 287 -20.73 25.73 7.42
C LYS A 287 -19.34 26.28 7.09
N SER A 288 -18.25 25.60 7.47
CA SER A 288 -16.87 26.07 7.30
C SER A 288 -15.92 25.06 6.67
N LEU A 289 -16.19 23.75 6.80
CA LEU A 289 -15.30 22.70 6.31
C LEU A 289 -15.31 22.59 4.78
N HIS A 290 -14.13 22.73 4.17
CA HIS A 290 -13.94 22.61 2.72
C HIS A 290 -13.28 21.29 2.33
N HIS A 291 -12.37 20.76 3.15
CA HIS A 291 -11.67 19.49 2.87
C HIS A 291 -11.71 18.55 4.08
N LEU A 292 -12.15 17.31 3.87
CA LEU A 292 -12.25 16.26 4.89
C LEU A 292 -11.32 15.09 4.55
N TYR A 293 -10.36 14.82 5.42
CA TYR A 293 -9.38 13.75 5.29
C TYR A 293 -9.63 12.67 6.36
N LEU A 294 -10.11 11.52 5.89
CA LEU A 294 -10.42 10.32 6.66
C LEU A 294 -9.58 9.12 6.19
N ASP A 295 -8.43 9.40 5.57
CA ASP A 295 -7.53 8.42 4.98
C ASP A 295 -6.87 7.49 6.02
N TYR A 296 -6.62 6.24 5.60
CA TYR A 296 -5.95 5.17 6.34
C TYR A 296 -6.53 4.92 7.75
N ASN A 297 -7.86 4.91 7.85
CA ASN A 297 -8.59 4.38 9.00
C ASN A 297 -9.11 2.95 8.70
N PHE A 298 -10.11 2.49 9.45
CA PHE A 298 -10.70 1.15 9.33
C PHE A 298 -12.22 1.24 9.08
N ILE A 299 -12.67 2.32 8.42
CA ILE A 299 -14.10 2.61 8.24
C ILE A 299 -14.70 1.51 7.35
N THR A 300 -15.55 0.68 7.93
CA THR A 300 -16.30 -0.38 7.23
C THR A 300 -17.66 0.11 6.75
N THR A 301 -18.27 1.07 7.47
CA THR A 301 -19.61 1.58 7.16
C THR A 301 -19.69 3.10 7.32
N LEU A 302 -20.50 3.71 6.45
CA LEU A 302 -20.91 5.10 6.48
C LEU A 302 -22.44 5.14 6.46
N ASP A 303 -23.05 5.92 7.34
CA ASP A 303 -24.51 6.07 7.37
C ASP A 303 -25.02 6.85 6.13
N GLU A 304 -26.28 6.66 5.76
CA GLU A 304 -26.90 7.39 4.65
C GLU A 304 -26.87 8.90 4.92
N GLY A 305 -26.43 9.69 3.93
CA GLY A 305 -26.37 11.14 4.06
C GLY A 305 -25.41 11.67 5.13
N VAL A 306 -24.44 10.86 5.61
CA VAL A 306 -23.47 11.25 6.66
C VAL A 306 -22.74 12.58 6.38
N PHE A 307 -22.52 12.92 5.11
CA PHE A 307 -21.87 14.19 4.73
C PHE A 307 -22.85 15.36 4.49
N GLY A 308 -24.16 15.16 4.67
CA GLY A 308 -25.21 16.12 4.29
C GLY A 308 -25.17 17.47 5.01
N ASN A 309 -24.62 17.53 6.22
CA ASN A 309 -24.42 18.80 6.93
C ASN A 309 -23.25 19.64 6.36
N LEU A 310 -22.35 19.05 5.57
CA LEU A 310 -21.09 19.65 5.14
C LEU A 310 -21.25 20.50 3.86
N SER A 311 -22.10 21.54 3.92
CA SER A 311 -22.55 22.33 2.76
C SER A 311 -21.47 23.17 2.04
N LYS A 312 -20.20 23.11 2.46
CA LYS A 312 -19.05 23.70 1.75
C LYS A 312 -17.96 22.69 1.36
N LEU A 313 -18.22 21.40 1.51
CA LEU A 313 -17.22 20.35 1.30
C LEU A 313 -16.87 20.21 -0.19
N LYS A 314 -15.70 20.73 -0.59
CA LYS A 314 -15.14 20.58 -1.93
C LYS A 314 -14.34 19.30 -2.13
N LYS A 315 -13.80 18.71 -1.05
CA LYS A 315 -12.93 17.52 -1.13
C LYS A 315 -13.17 16.53 -0.01
N LEU A 316 -13.32 15.27 -0.39
CA LEU A 316 -13.41 14.13 0.50
C LEU A 316 -12.35 13.08 0.14
N VAL A 317 -11.52 12.72 1.10
CA VAL A 317 -10.49 11.68 0.96
C VAL A 317 -10.78 10.57 1.97
N LEU A 318 -11.12 9.39 1.44
CA LEU A 318 -11.50 8.19 2.19
C LEU A 318 -10.53 7.02 1.95
N ASP A 319 -9.37 7.28 1.34
CA ASP A 319 -8.41 6.25 0.92
C ASP A 319 -7.98 5.30 2.05
N GLY A 320 -7.66 4.06 1.71
CA GLY A 320 -7.05 3.09 2.63
C GLY A 320 -8.01 2.56 3.71
N ASN A 321 -9.28 2.96 3.72
CA ASN A 321 -10.34 2.33 4.50
C ASN A 321 -10.73 1.00 3.85
N ARG A 322 -9.91 -0.02 4.10
CA ARG A 322 -10.09 -1.37 3.56
C ARG A 322 -11.41 -1.95 4.05
N GLU A 323 -12.19 -2.49 3.12
CA GLU A 323 -13.51 -3.12 3.35
C GLU A 323 -14.66 -2.12 3.61
N ILE A 324 -14.50 -0.85 3.23
CA ILE A 324 -15.59 0.13 3.26
C ILE A 324 -16.75 -0.29 2.34
N GLN A 325 -17.96 -0.33 2.91
CA GLN A 325 -19.21 -0.56 2.19
C GLN A 325 -19.83 0.79 1.83
N LEU A 326 -19.76 1.15 0.54
CA LEU A 326 -20.42 2.34 0.00
C LEU A 326 -21.87 1.99 -0.34
N LEU A 327 -22.73 2.00 0.67
CA LEU A 327 -24.16 1.77 0.47
C LEU A 327 -24.80 2.90 -0.35
N ARG A 328 -25.84 2.56 -1.11
CA ARG A 328 -26.69 3.52 -1.80
C ARG A 328 -27.09 4.67 -0.87
N GLY A 329 -26.85 5.90 -1.32
CA GLY A 329 -27.21 7.11 -0.59
C GLY A 329 -26.20 7.63 0.45
N VAL A 330 -25.02 7.02 0.61
CA VAL A 330 -23.91 7.59 1.42
C VAL A 330 -23.53 9.01 0.97
N PHE A 331 -23.67 9.31 -0.33
CA PHE A 331 -23.42 10.63 -0.92
C PHE A 331 -24.71 11.45 -1.19
N THR A 332 -25.88 10.98 -0.74
CA THR A 332 -27.09 11.82 -0.68
C THR A 332 -26.80 13.04 0.20
N ASN A 333 -27.34 14.20 -0.13
CA ASN A 333 -27.12 15.48 0.57
C ASN A 333 -25.71 16.09 0.44
N ALA A 334 -24.76 15.44 -0.24
CA ALA A 334 -23.46 16.02 -0.62
C ALA A 334 -23.50 16.80 -1.97
N PHE A 335 -24.69 17.21 -2.40
CA PHE A 335 -25.10 17.27 -3.81
C PHE A 335 -24.24 18.17 -4.74
N ASP A 336 -24.05 19.44 -4.40
CA ASP A 336 -23.66 20.45 -5.41
C ASP A 336 -22.26 21.04 -5.22
N VAL A 337 -21.53 20.68 -4.16
CA VAL A 337 -20.27 21.33 -3.77
C VAL A 337 -19.03 20.44 -3.84
N LEU A 338 -19.19 19.11 -3.89
CA LEU A 338 -18.07 18.19 -3.89
C LEU A 338 -17.40 18.14 -5.28
N GLU A 339 -16.22 18.74 -5.38
CA GLU A 339 -15.41 18.79 -6.60
C GLU A 339 -14.46 17.60 -6.72
N VAL A 340 -14.05 17.02 -5.59
CA VAL A 340 -13.05 15.93 -5.54
C VAL A 340 -13.43 14.82 -4.56
N LEU A 341 -13.45 13.58 -5.06
CA LEU A 341 -13.62 12.37 -4.26
C LEU A 341 -12.46 11.40 -4.49
N SER A 342 -11.85 10.91 -3.41
CA SER A 342 -10.82 9.87 -3.44
C SER A 342 -11.21 8.71 -2.55
N LEU A 343 -11.18 7.51 -3.14
CA LEU A 343 -11.58 6.23 -2.56
C LEU A 343 -10.51 5.16 -2.86
N ASP A 344 -9.24 5.54 -2.84
CA ASP A 344 -8.14 4.67 -3.25
C ASP A 344 -7.87 3.57 -2.21
N LYS A 345 -7.51 2.36 -2.67
CA LYS A 345 -7.10 1.24 -1.79
C LYS A 345 -8.15 0.85 -0.73
N CYS A 346 -9.42 1.12 -1.00
CA CYS A 346 -10.57 0.83 -0.14
C CYS A 346 -11.08 -0.62 -0.22
N GLY A 347 -10.63 -1.40 -1.22
CA GLY A 347 -11.06 -2.79 -1.41
C GLY A 347 -12.38 -2.94 -2.20
N ILE A 348 -12.82 -1.86 -2.85
CA ILE A 348 -14.06 -1.78 -3.64
C ILE A 348 -14.00 -2.75 -4.83
N LYS A 349 -14.89 -3.74 -4.89
CA LYS A 349 -14.99 -4.72 -5.98
C LYS A 349 -15.99 -4.31 -7.05
N GLU A 350 -17.05 -3.63 -6.64
CA GLU A 350 -18.16 -3.14 -7.44
C GLU A 350 -18.74 -1.87 -6.80
N LEU A 351 -19.54 -1.13 -7.57
CA LEU A 351 -20.17 0.12 -7.17
C LEU A 351 -21.59 0.14 -7.75
N ASP A 352 -22.59 0.49 -6.94
CA ASP A 352 -23.97 0.67 -7.40
C ASP A 352 -24.05 1.78 -8.46
N GLU A 353 -24.91 1.60 -9.46
CA GLU A 353 -24.97 2.47 -10.65
C GLU A 353 -25.31 3.94 -10.32
N ASP A 354 -25.96 4.20 -9.19
CA ASP A 354 -26.36 5.54 -8.76
C ASP A 354 -25.58 6.08 -7.55
N ILE A 355 -24.53 5.39 -7.09
CA ILE A 355 -23.73 5.83 -5.91
C ILE A 355 -23.13 7.23 -6.08
N PHE A 356 -22.84 7.64 -7.32
CA PHE A 356 -22.34 8.98 -7.65
C PHE A 356 -23.37 9.86 -8.40
N ALA A 357 -24.62 9.41 -8.56
CA ALA A 357 -25.66 10.13 -9.33
C ALA A 357 -25.88 11.58 -8.85
N ASN A 358 -25.66 11.77 -7.56
CA ASN A 358 -25.88 12.99 -6.81
C ASN A 358 -24.66 13.94 -6.80
N LEU A 359 -23.52 13.57 -7.38
CA LEU A 359 -22.27 14.35 -7.31
C LEU A 359 -22.07 15.21 -8.57
N THR A 360 -23.01 16.14 -8.81
CA THR A 360 -23.14 16.90 -10.06
C THR A 360 -21.92 17.77 -10.36
N SER A 361 -21.32 18.37 -9.33
CA SER A 361 -20.12 19.22 -9.41
C SER A 361 -18.79 18.46 -9.42
N LEU A 362 -18.81 17.11 -9.39
CA LEU A 362 -17.59 16.31 -9.25
C LEU A 362 -16.70 16.46 -10.48
N ARG A 363 -15.58 17.16 -10.29
CA ARG A 363 -14.57 17.38 -11.33
C ARG A 363 -13.64 16.19 -11.45
N ALA A 364 -13.52 15.38 -10.40
CA ALA A 364 -12.58 14.28 -10.39
C ALA A 364 -12.86 13.20 -9.34
N LEU A 365 -12.49 11.98 -9.72
CA LEU A 365 -12.71 10.76 -8.97
C LEU A 365 -11.48 9.87 -9.06
N SER A 366 -11.00 9.37 -7.91
CA SER A 366 -9.99 8.32 -7.85
C SER A 366 -10.55 7.06 -7.16
N LEU A 367 -10.36 5.92 -7.84
CA LEU A 367 -10.71 4.56 -7.43
C LEU A 367 -9.46 3.65 -7.53
N SER A 368 -8.26 4.20 -7.45
CA SER A 368 -7.01 3.48 -7.71
C SER A 368 -6.67 2.49 -6.59
N GLY A 369 -6.02 1.38 -6.94
CA GLY A 369 -5.67 0.31 -5.99
C GLY A 369 -6.87 -0.48 -5.45
N ASN A 370 -8.05 -0.36 -6.08
CA ASN A 370 -9.23 -1.18 -5.78
C ASN A 370 -9.30 -2.42 -6.69
N PRO A 371 -9.87 -3.55 -6.22
CA PRO A 371 -9.98 -4.79 -7.00
C PRO A 371 -11.00 -4.78 -8.15
N LEU A 372 -11.40 -3.60 -8.67
CA LEU A 372 -12.34 -3.40 -9.77
C LEU A 372 -11.91 -4.15 -11.06
N ASP A 373 -12.80 -4.96 -11.63
CA ASP A 373 -12.53 -5.77 -12.84
C ASP A 373 -13.11 -5.20 -14.14
N ARG A 374 -13.83 -4.08 -14.05
CA ARG A 374 -14.57 -3.39 -15.12
C ARG A 374 -14.57 -1.87 -14.89
N ILE A 375 -14.95 -1.09 -15.91
CA ILE A 375 -15.28 0.33 -15.71
C ILE A 375 -16.58 0.41 -14.89
N PRO A 376 -16.66 1.21 -13.81
CA PRO A 376 -17.88 1.33 -13.01
C PRO A 376 -19.05 1.90 -13.81
N LEU A 377 -20.21 1.23 -13.73
CA LEU A 377 -21.48 1.73 -14.27
C LEU A 377 -22.03 2.95 -13.51
N ALA A 378 -21.31 3.41 -12.48
CA ALA A 378 -21.58 4.63 -11.71
C ALA A 378 -20.98 5.93 -12.28
N LEU A 379 -20.19 5.84 -13.36
CA LEU A 379 -19.66 7.02 -14.07
C LEU A 379 -20.68 7.82 -14.92
N PRO A 380 -21.75 7.24 -15.53
CA PRO A 380 -22.66 7.95 -16.45
C PRO A 380 -23.32 9.25 -15.95
N PRO A 381 -23.61 9.46 -14.64
CA PRO A 381 -24.17 10.73 -14.19
C PRO A 381 -23.15 11.89 -14.12
N LEU A 382 -21.84 11.62 -14.23
CA LEU A 382 -20.78 12.56 -13.88
C LEU A 382 -20.35 13.49 -15.04
N HIS A 383 -21.29 14.36 -15.45
CA HIS A 383 -21.12 15.29 -16.57
C HIS A 383 -19.96 16.29 -16.40
N SER A 384 -19.65 16.68 -15.16
CA SER A 384 -18.54 17.59 -14.82
C SER A 384 -17.18 16.91 -14.65
N LEU A 385 -17.11 15.58 -14.77
CA LEU A 385 -15.87 14.83 -14.53
C LEU A 385 -14.83 15.13 -15.61
N THR A 386 -13.68 15.64 -15.18
CA THR A 386 -12.52 15.97 -16.02
C THR A 386 -11.33 15.06 -15.77
N HIS A 387 -11.15 14.55 -14.55
CA HIS A 387 -10.04 13.67 -14.18
C HIS A 387 -10.57 12.36 -13.58
N PHE A 388 -10.19 11.23 -14.15
CA PHE A 388 -10.54 9.92 -13.62
C PHE A 388 -9.30 9.04 -13.43
N ALA A 389 -9.17 8.46 -12.24
CA ALA A 389 -8.08 7.56 -11.90
C ALA A 389 -8.60 6.21 -11.41
N MET A 390 -8.12 5.15 -12.04
CA MET A 390 -8.38 3.75 -11.67
C MET A 390 -7.12 2.90 -11.84
N SER A 391 -5.97 3.48 -11.50
CA SER A 391 -4.66 2.85 -11.60
C SER A 391 -4.55 1.68 -10.62
N SER A 392 -3.74 0.66 -10.93
CA SER A 392 -3.57 -0.54 -10.09
C SER A 392 -4.89 -1.29 -9.78
N THR A 393 -5.83 -1.31 -10.72
CA THR A 393 -7.07 -2.10 -10.63
C THR A 393 -6.98 -3.43 -11.39
N ASN A 394 -8.01 -4.27 -11.30
CA ASN A 394 -8.02 -5.64 -11.83
C ASN A 394 -8.59 -5.77 -13.27
N LEU A 395 -8.89 -4.67 -13.95
CA LEU A 395 -9.38 -4.67 -15.33
C LEU A 395 -8.44 -5.47 -16.25
N LYS A 396 -9.01 -6.43 -17.01
CA LYS A 396 -8.26 -7.30 -17.93
C LYS A 396 -8.21 -6.77 -19.36
N GLU A 397 -9.29 -6.15 -19.80
CA GLU A 397 -9.45 -5.62 -21.16
C GLU A 397 -10.30 -4.35 -21.08
N LEU A 398 -9.88 -3.30 -21.78
CA LEU A 398 -10.74 -2.15 -22.02
C LEU A 398 -11.48 -2.38 -23.34
N LYS A 399 -12.78 -2.69 -23.27
CA LYS A 399 -13.62 -3.06 -24.41
C LYS A 399 -14.08 -1.84 -25.22
N GLU A 400 -14.61 -2.10 -26.41
CA GLU A 400 -15.38 -1.11 -27.17
C GLU A 400 -16.45 -0.44 -26.30
N GLY A 401 -16.57 0.88 -26.41
CA GLY A 401 -17.59 1.64 -25.71
C GLY A 401 -17.39 1.79 -24.20
N ALA A 402 -16.23 1.41 -23.64
CA ALA A 402 -15.99 1.37 -22.19
C ALA A 402 -16.24 2.69 -21.42
N PHE A 403 -16.22 3.83 -22.12
CA PHE A 403 -16.58 5.16 -21.57
C PHE A 403 -17.64 5.91 -22.42
N GLN A 404 -18.23 5.24 -23.41
CA GLN A 404 -19.09 5.87 -24.41
C GLN A 404 -20.43 6.30 -23.78
N THR A 405 -20.94 7.46 -24.20
CA THR A 405 -22.13 8.17 -23.65
C THR A 405 -22.09 8.52 -22.15
N THR A 406 -20.95 8.34 -21.47
CA THR A 406 -20.88 8.28 -20.00
C THR A 406 -20.27 9.54 -19.35
N VAL A 407 -19.15 10.05 -19.88
CA VAL A 407 -18.34 11.10 -19.22
C VAL A 407 -17.73 12.06 -20.27
N PRO A 408 -18.55 12.89 -20.95
CA PRO A 408 -18.10 13.75 -22.05
C PRO A 408 -17.16 14.88 -21.63
N GLY A 409 -17.05 15.13 -20.32
CA GLY A 409 -16.13 16.10 -19.72
C GLY A 409 -14.67 15.64 -19.63
N MET A 410 -14.39 14.34 -19.77
CA MET A 410 -13.10 13.77 -19.36
C MET A 410 -11.92 14.32 -20.17
N GLU A 411 -10.93 14.84 -19.45
CA GLU A 411 -9.69 15.38 -19.99
C GLU A 411 -8.47 14.51 -19.66
N LYS A 412 -8.44 13.84 -18.50
CA LYS A 412 -7.30 13.03 -18.05
C LYS A 412 -7.74 11.68 -17.47
N LEU A 413 -7.14 10.60 -17.98
CA LEU A 413 -7.39 9.23 -17.53
C LEU A 413 -6.08 8.58 -17.03
N TYR A 414 -6.10 8.13 -15.77
CA TYR A 414 -4.95 7.51 -15.10
C TYR A 414 -5.20 6.02 -14.82
N MET A 415 -4.56 5.16 -15.62
CA MET A 415 -4.65 3.70 -15.56
C MET A 415 -3.24 3.08 -15.54
N ARG A 416 -2.38 3.58 -14.64
CA ARG A 416 -1.01 3.07 -14.41
C ARG A 416 -1.02 1.72 -13.69
N LYS A 417 0.08 0.96 -13.82
CA LYS A 417 0.33 -0.30 -13.07
C LYS A 417 -0.82 -1.32 -13.17
N MET A 418 -1.48 -1.41 -14.32
CA MET A 418 -2.65 -2.29 -14.50
C MET A 418 -2.19 -3.74 -14.65
N LYS A 419 -2.12 -4.45 -13.51
CA LYS A 419 -1.49 -5.77 -13.37
C LYS A 419 -2.03 -6.84 -14.32
N TYR A 420 -3.28 -6.73 -14.77
CA TYR A 420 -3.95 -7.72 -15.60
C TYR A 420 -4.43 -7.19 -16.96
N LEU A 421 -4.30 -5.88 -17.23
CA LEU A 421 -4.74 -5.28 -18.47
C LEU A 421 -3.80 -5.72 -19.60
N TRP A 422 -4.30 -6.57 -20.50
CA TRP A 422 -3.51 -7.12 -21.62
C TRP A 422 -3.87 -6.50 -22.96
N LYS A 423 -5.11 -6.02 -23.11
CA LYS A 423 -5.65 -5.43 -24.34
C LYS A 423 -6.46 -4.16 -24.06
N ILE A 424 -6.33 -3.19 -24.95
CA ILE A 424 -7.26 -2.08 -25.12
C ILE A 424 -7.83 -2.18 -26.55
N GLY A 425 -9.15 -2.31 -26.63
CA GLY A 425 -9.89 -2.57 -27.86
C GLY A 425 -10.09 -1.34 -28.75
N THR A 426 -10.53 -1.61 -29.98
CA THR A 426 -11.11 -0.59 -30.89
C THR A 426 -12.26 0.11 -30.18
N ASN A 427 -12.44 1.41 -30.45
CA ASN A 427 -13.54 2.23 -29.92
C ASN A 427 -13.61 2.30 -28.37
N ALA A 428 -12.55 1.94 -27.64
CA ALA A 428 -12.53 1.92 -26.18
C ALA A 428 -12.66 3.32 -25.53
N PHE A 429 -12.19 4.37 -26.22
CA PHE A 429 -12.25 5.77 -25.78
C PHE A 429 -13.24 6.61 -26.62
N THR A 430 -14.10 5.98 -27.41
CA THR A 430 -15.03 6.69 -28.30
C THR A 430 -15.93 7.65 -27.53
N GLY A 431 -15.98 8.91 -27.99
CA GLY A 431 -16.78 9.98 -27.38
C GLY A 431 -16.03 10.83 -26.35
N LEU A 432 -14.79 10.48 -25.95
CA LEU A 432 -13.97 11.29 -25.05
C LEU A 432 -13.30 12.47 -25.78
N LYS A 433 -14.10 13.36 -26.38
CA LYS A 433 -13.62 14.42 -27.31
C LYS A 433 -12.71 15.47 -26.64
N LYS A 434 -12.80 15.62 -25.31
CA LYS A 434 -11.99 16.55 -24.51
C LYS A 434 -10.70 15.95 -23.97
N LEU A 435 -10.41 14.68 -24.26
CA LEU A 435 -9.28 13.96 -23.68
C LEU A 435 -7.94 14.57 -24.14
N LYS A 436 -7.10 14.89 -23.17
CA LYS A 436 -5.76 15.48 -23.33
C LYS A 436 -4.67 14.49 -22.92
N PHE A 437 -4.95 13.69 -21.88
CA PHE A 437 -3.97 12.86 -21.18
C PHE A 437 -4.44 11.41 -21.05
N LEU A 438 -3.59 10.46 -21.47
CA LEU A 438 -3.73 9.02 -21.23
C LEU A 438 -2.46 8.46 -20.58
N ASP A 439 -2.58 7.81 -19.42
CA ASP A 439 -1.46 7.10 -18.78
C ASP A 439 -1.80 5.65 -18.45
N PHE A 440 -1.15 4.73 -19.16
CA PHE A 440 -1.14 3.29 -18.91
C PHE A 440 0.23 2.79 -18.43
N GLY A 441 1.16 3.67 -18.09
CA GLY A 441 2.54 3.32 -17.78
C GLY A 441 2.66 2.28 -16.66
N TYR A 442 3.68 1.43 -16.76
CA TYR A 442 3.96 0.30 -15.86
C TYR A 442 2.89 -0.82 -15.90
N SER A 443 2.01 -0.82 -16.90
CA SER A 443 1.05 -1.92 -17.13
C SER A 443 1.73 -3.06 -17.88
N THR A 444 2.57 -3.81 -17.17
CA THR A 444 3.49 -4.85 -17.71
C THR A 444 2.83 -6.02 -18.44
N LYS A 445 1.49 -6.12 -18.44
CA LYS A 445 0.73 -7.09 -19.25
C LYS A 445 0.16 -6.52 -20.54
N LEU A 446 0.13 -5.20 -20.72
CA LEU A 446 -0.46 -4.55 -21.89
C LEU A 446 0.37 -4.88 -23.14
N GLN A 447 -0.21 -5.71 -24.01
CA GLN A 447 0.41 -6.26 -25.21
C GLN A 447 -0.20 -5.72 -26.50
N LEU A 448 -1.49 -5.38 -26.46
CA LEU A 448 -2.25 -4.93 -27.63
C LEU A 448 -3.00 -3.64 -27.34
N LEU A 449 -2.73 -2.63 -28.16
CA LEU A 449 -3.48 -1.39 -28.26
C LEU A 449 -3.97 -1.32 -29.71
N GLU A 450 -5.27 -1.58 -29.92
CA GLU A 450 -5.87 -1.64 -31.26
C GLU A 450 -5.73 -0.31 -32.02
N ALA A 451 -5.81 -0.33 -33.34
CA ALA A 451 -5.48 0.85 -34.14
C ALA A 451 -6.46 2.03 -33.91
N ASN A 452 -7.78 1.75 -33.89
CA ASN A 452 -8.84 2.75 -33.77
C ASN A 452 -9.40 2.88 -32.33
N VAL A 453 -8.55 2.99 -31.29
CA VAL A 453 -9.03 3.10 -29.90
C VAL A 453 -9.96 4.28 -29.61
N PHE A 454 -9.81 5.39 -30.34
CA PHE A 454 -10.63 6.60 -30.19
C PHE A 454 -11.90 6.61 -31.05
N GLY A 455 -12.03 5.64 -31.97
CA GLY A 455 -13.10 5.59 -32.97
C GLY A 455 -13.07 6.74 -33.98
N LEU A 456 -14.21 6.95 -34.64
CA LEU A 456 -14.36 7.84 -35.81
C LEU A 456 -14.28 9.35 -35.50
N ASP A 457 -14.40 9.76 -34.23
CA ASP A 457 -14.36 11.16 -33.80
C ASP A 457 -13.40 11.31 -32.61
N PRO A 458 -12.08 11.29 -32.89
CA PRO A 458 -11.06 11.23 -31.85
C PRO A 458 -10.84 12.62 -31.21
N PRO A 459 -10.26 12.70 -29.99
CA PRO A 459 -10.08 13.97 -29.27
C PRO A 459 -9.28 14.97 -30.11
N ARG A 460 -9.54 16.28 -29.98
CA ARG A 460 -8.82 17.30 -30.78
C ARG A 460 -7.57 17.86 -30.11
N ASN A 461 -7.52 17.84 -28.78
CA ASN A 461 -6.48 18.48 -27.98
C ASN A 461 -5.65 17.44 -27.22
N PHE A 462 -5.39 16.28 -27.82
CA PHE A 462 -4.57 15.24 -27.22
C PHE A 462 -3.11 15.70 -27.15
N SER A 463 -2.53 15.69 -25.95
CA SER A 463 -1.22 16.30 -25.65
C SER A 463 -0.27 15.42 -24.84
N GLU A 464 -0.77 14.42 -24.12
CA GLU A 464 0.06 13.53 -23.29
C GLU A 464 -0.33 12.04 -23.42
N LEU A 465 0.64 11.20 -23.79
CA LEU A 465 0.51 9.74 -23.83
C LEU A 465 1.66 9.05 -23.09
N ASN A 466 1.34 8.27 -22.05
CA ASN A 466 2.30 7.46 -21.31
C ASN A 466 1.95 5.96 -21.41
N LEU A 467 2.78 5.22 -22.14
CA LEU A 467 2.76 3.76 -22.29
C LEU A 467 4.10 3.14 -21.85
N GLN A 468 4.92 3.83 -21.05
CA GLN A 468 6.23 3.32 -20.63
C GLN A 468 6.10 2.00 -19.83
N GLN A 469 7.11 1.13 -19.89
CA GLN A 469 7.19 -0.11 -19.09
C GLN A 469 5.93 -0.99 -19.23
N CYS A 470 5.35 -1.02 -20.43
CA CYS A 470 4.33 -1.97 -20.87
C CYS A 470 5.00 -3.10 -21.67
N ASN A 471 4.22 -3.98 -22.30
CA ASN A 471 4.73 -5.11 -23.09
C ASN A 471 4.31 -5.03 -24.57
N LEU A 472 4.27 -3.82 -25.12
CA LEU A 472 3.89 -3.55 -26.51
C LEU A 472 5.02 -3.91 -27.48
N SER A 473 4.73 -4.75 -28.48
CA SER A 473 5.68 -5.06 -29.56
C SER A 473 5.51 -4.16 -30.78
N THR A 474 4.38 -3.47 -30.90
CA THR A 474 4.09 -2.52 -31.98
C THR A 474 3.07 -1.47 -31.49
N LEU A 475 2.90 -0.37 -32.24
CA LEU A 475 1.97 0.71 -31.93
C LEU A 475 1.46 1.32 -33.23
N SER A 476 0.13 1.37 -33.40
CA SER A 476 -0.47 1.93 -34.62
C SER A 476 -0.21 3.43 -34.75
N ALA A 477 0.02 3.88 -35.99
CA ALA A 477 0.11 5.28 -36.34
C ALA A 477 -1.22 6.03 -36.09
N GLU A 478 -2.36 5.35 -36.07
CA GLU A 478 -3.69 5.97 -35.87
C GLU A 478 -3.84 6.59 -34.48
N ILE A 479 -3.30 5.93 -33.45
CA ILE A 479 -3.26 6.43 -32.05
C ILE A 479 -2.46 7.74 -31.95
N MET A 480 -1.50 7.93 -32.86
CA MET A 480 -0.65 9.10 -32.96
C MET A 480 -0.76 9.75 -34.34
N SER A 481 -1.99 9.87 -34.84
CA SER A 481 -2.29 10.44 -36.16
C SER A 481 -1.61 11.80 -36.35
N PRO A 482 -1.16 12.17 -37.57
CA PRO A 482 -0.42 13.42 -37.83
C PRO A 482 -1.08 14.70 -37.32
N ILE A 483 -2.39 14.68 -37.09
CA ILE A 483 -3.15 15.77 -36.45
C ILE A 483 -2.63 16.12 -35.04
N TYR A 484 -2.07 15.14 -34.31
CA TYR A 484 -1.57 15.32 -32.94
C TYR A 484 -0.12 15.78 -32.85
N TRP A 485 0.68 15.63 -33.90
CA TRP A 485 2.11 15.89 -33.81
C TRP A 485 2.44 17.34 -33.42
N LYS A 486 1.53 18.30 -33.65
CA LYS A 486 1.70 19.70 -33.22
C LYS A 486 1.18 19.99 -31.81
N SER A 487 0.32 19.14 -31.24
CA SER A 487 -0.29 19.34 -29.91
C SER A 487 0.35 18.47 -28.81
N MET A 488 1.27 17.57 -29.17
CA MET A 488 1.88 16.64 -28.22
C MET A 488 3.05 17.24 -27.43
N ASP A 489 2.85 17.36 -26.12
CA ASP A 489 3.82 17.85 -25.13
C ASP A 489 4.66 16.71 -24.54
N VAL A 490 4.04 15.55 -24.28
CA VAL A 490 4.66 14.42 -23.57
C VAL A 490 4.29 13.09 -24.21
N ILE A 491 5.29 12.37 -24.70
CA ILE A 491 5.15 10.97 -25.12
C ILE A 491 6.20 10.13 -24.39
N LYS A 492 5.75 9.06 -23.73
CA LYS A 492 6.59 8.10 -23.00
C LYS A 492 6.25 6.69 -23.46
N LEU A 493 7.18 6.01 -24.12
CA LEU A 493 7.02 4.62 -24.59
C LEU A 493 8.22 3.73 -24.23
N GLU A 494 9.18 4.24 -23.47
CA GLU A 494 10.39 3.55 -23.05
C GLU A 494 10.09 2.27 -22.24
N GLY A 495 10.94 1.24 -22.37
CA GLY A 495 10.75 -0.04 -21.66
C GLY A 495 9.75 -1.00 -22.30
N ASN A 496 9.37 -0.80 -23.56
CA ASN A 496 8.56 -1.73 -24.35
C ASN A 496 9.42 -2.56 -25.34
N PRO A 497 9.07 -3.83 -25.61
CA PRO A 497 9.79 -4.71 -26.54
C PRO A 497 9.41 -4.46 -28.02
N PHE A 498 9.52 -3.21 -28.48
CA PHE A 498 9.12 -2.83 -29.84
C PHE A 498 9.94 -3.52 -30.93
N VAL A 499 9.25 -4.07 -31.92
CA VAL A 499 9.85 -4.62 -33.15
C VAL A 499 9.89 -3.51 -34.20
N CYS A 500 11.10 -3.03 -34.51
CA CYS A 500 11.33 -1.92 -35.41
C CYS A 500 11.19 -2.34 -36.88
N ASP A 501 9.95 -2.56 -37.33
CA ASP A 501 9.56 -2.85 -38.70
C ASP A 501 8.85 -1.66 -39.37
N CYS A 502 8.36 -1.87 -40.60
CA CYS A 502 7.62 -0.84 -41.35
C CYS A 502 6.38 -0.29 -40.63
N LYS A 503 5.78 -1.01 -39.66
CA LYS A 503 4.60 -0.55 -38.90
C LYS A 503 4.96 0.55 -37.92
N LEU A 504 6.21 0.60 -37.44
CA LEU A 504 6.71 1.65 -36.55
C LEU A 504 7.46 2.77 -37.28
N LYS A 505 7.52 2.75 -38.63
CA LYS A 505 8.19 3.79 -39.43
C LYS A 505 7.69 5.20 -39.13
N TRP A 506 6.40 5.35 -38.80
CA TRP A 506 5.79 6.65 -38.47
C TRP A 506 6.47 7.37 -37.30
N LEU A 507 7.14 6.64 -36.39
CA LEU A 507 7.95 7.23 -35.30
C LEU A 507 9.09 8.10 -35.86
N LEU A 508 9.69 7.70 -36.99
CA LEU A 508 10.74 8.44 -37.68
C LEU A 508 10.17 9.65 -38.45
N ASP A 509 9.01 9.49 -39.07
CA ASP A 509 8.33 10.58 -39.78
C ASP A 509 7.91 11.68 -38.79
N MET A 510 7.31 11.30 -37.66
CA MET A 510 6.99 12.20 -36.55
C MET A 510 8.26 12.88 -36.01
N LYS A 511 9.37 12.16 -35.82
CA LYS A 511 10.66 12.74 -35.39
C LYS A 511 11.15 13.86 -36.29
N ASN A 512 10.99 13.72 -37.60
CA ASN A 512 11.40 14.74 -38.56
C ASN A 512 10.48 15.97 -38.54
N VAL A 513 9.16 15.77 -38.36
CA VAL A 513 8.21 16.87 -38.19
C VAL A 513 8.44 17.63 -36.87
N MET A 514 8.62 16.92 -35.76
CA MET A 514 8.90 17.51 -34.44
C MET A 514 10.17 18.37 -34.46
N ARG A 515 11.27 17.87 -35.05
CA ARG A 515 12.51 18.65 -35.24
C ARG A 515 12.27 19.96 -36.01
N THR A 516 11.42 19.92 -37.03
CA THR A 516 11.08 21.09 -37.84
C THR A 516 10.24 22.12 -37.07
N ILE A 517 9.37 21.67 -36.16
CA ILE A 517 8.53 22.53 -35.32
C ILE A 517 9.35 23.22 -34.23
N TYR A 518 10.12 22.47 -33.45
CA TYR A 518 10.70 22.99 -32.20
C TYR A 518 11.96 23.84 -32.37
N ARG A 519 12.66 23.77 -33.54
CA ARG A 519 13.80 24.61 -33.96
C ARG A 519 14.96 24.83 -32.98
N THR A 520 14.96 24.12 -31.86
CA THR A 520 15.90 24.23 -30.74
C THR A 520 16.30 22.82 -30.31
N ASP A 521 17.56 22.61 -29.92
CA ASP A 521 18.16 21.29 -29.72
C ASP A 521 17.64 20.51 -28.49
N GLU A 522 16.67 21.07 -27.76
CA GLU A 522 16.26 20.62 -26.43
C GLU A 522 14.74 20.31 -26.35
N PRO A 523 14.19 19.33 -27.11
CA PRO A 523 12.84 18.83 -26.85
C PRO A 523 12.76 18.26 -25.42
N THR A 524 11.55 18.14 -24.85
CA THR A 524 11.38 17.65 -23.47
C THR A 524 12.07 16.29 -23.28
N TYR A 525 12.59 16.01 -22.07
CA TYR A 525 13.32 14.77 -21.77
C TYR A 525 12.56 13.50 -22.19
N SER A 526 11.23 13.54 -22.06
CA SER A 526 10.30 12.53 -22.56
C SER A 526 10.42 12.29 -24.07
N ILE A 527 10.31 13.35 -24.86
CA ILE A 527 10.37 13.31 -26.34
C ILE A 527 11.77 12.88 -26.83
N ARG A 528 12.85 13.21 -26.11
CA ARG A 528 14.21 12.71 -26.45
C ARG A 528 14.31 11.19 -26.36
N ASN A 529 13.79 10.59 -25.29
CA ASN A 529 13.85 9.14 -25.11
C ASN A 529 12.97 8.39 -26.12
N PHE A 530 11.82 8.96 -26.50
CA PHE A 530 10.99 8.45 -27.59
C PHE A 530 11.77 8.28 -28.91
N PHE A 531 12.68 9.20 -29.24
CA PHE A 531 13.49 9.12 -30.45
C PHE A 531 14.59 8.06 -30.47
N ASN A 532 14.77 7.32 -29.37
CA ASN A 532 15.74 6.22 -29.23
C ASN A 532 15.09 4.83 -29.23
N ILE A 533 13.76 4.73 -29.35
CA ILE A 533 13.02 3.45 -29.35
C ILE A 533 13.46 2.55 -30.50
N CYS A 534 13.54 3.11 -31.72
CA CYS A 534 13.94 2.39 -32.91
C CYS A 534 15.12 3.09 -33.60
N LYS A 535 16.18 2.32 -33.84
CA LYS A 535 17.24 2.64 -34.79
C LYS A 535 16.89 1.92 -36.10
N PHE A 536 16.18 2.63 -36.97
CA PHE A 536 15.94 2.23 -38.36
C PHE A 536 17.19 2.49 -39.22
#